data_AF-A0AAW4CIP6-F1
#
_entry.id   AF-A0AAW4CIP6-F1
#
_cell.length_a   1.000
_cell.length_b   1.000
_cell.length_c   1.000
_cell.angle_alpha   90.00
_cell.angle_beta   90.00
_cell.angle_gamma   90.00
#
_symmetry.space_group_name_H-M   'P 1'
#
loop_
_entity.id
_entity.type
_entity.pdbx_description
1 polymer ?
#
loop_
_entity_poly.entity_id
_entity_poly.type
_entity_poly.pdbx_seq_one_letter_code
_entity_poly.pdbx_strand_id
1 'polypeptide(L)'
;MNVEDLVSILSQVQYKQSLDWYVYLLVVISSGLGAFFISYFKEKGKNYATKDDFKKLQESLSESTKLVESIKSEFSEKTWIKQQLFPTKQEITRLTTKVIYEFQELMQSRVQKQIAYHYIEYEHCGLSGGGYNIPYNADPKYHEEAERLENEYWESATKEIELERERYNKKYMSGEYKEKEKSLSKSILISIDAVLNLISINKAILSEGTINLSVFLNRMKTILTDNPMMGDTYKYELQEMSSDERSEYYIDESKKLLSEINDQYTNIIQLTKDELDLT
;
A
#
# COMPACT_ATOMS: atom_id res chain seq x y z
N MET A 1 -63.24 -15.63 97.85
CA MET A 1 -62.32 -16.65 97.32
C MET A 1 -61.11 -16.63 98.22
N ASN A 2 -60.99 -17.62 99.09
CA ASN A 2 -60.03 -17.58 100.20
C ASN A 2 -58.63 -17.97 99.70
N VAL A 3 -57.59 -17.39 100.30
CA VAL A 3 -56.18 -17.64 99.96
C VAL A 3 -55.83 -19.13 100.07
N GLU A 4 -56.54 -19.86 100.92
CA GLU A 4 -56.38 -21.30 101.12
C GLU A 4 -56.81 -22.13 99.90
N ASP A 5 -57.83 -21.72 99.14
CA ASP A 5 -58.26 -22.44 97.93
C ASP A 5 -57.25 -22.27 96.78
N LEU A 6 -56.60 -21.11 96.71
CA LEU A 6 -55.61 -20.78 95.67
C LEU A 6 -54.28 -21.53 95.91
N VAL A 7 -53.90 -21.72 97.18
CA VAL A 7 -52.74 -22.55 97.57
C VAL A 7 -53.01 -24.04 97.30
N SER A 8 -54.25 -24.50 97.49
CA SER A 8 -54.64 -25.88 97.18
C SER A 8 -54.53 -26.19 95.68
N ILE A 9 -55.01 -25.28 94.81
CA ILE A 9 -54.92 -25.43 93.36
C ILE A 9 -53.47 -25.33 92.86
N LEU A 10 -52.65 -24.43 93.42
CA LEU A 10 -51.23 -24.31 93.08
C LEU A 10 -50.41 -25.53 93.54
N SER A 11 -50.78 -26.15 94.67
CA SER A 11 -50.10 -27.36 95.18
C SER A 11 -50.38 -28.61 94.34
N GLN A 12 -51.51 -28.67 93.62
CA GLN A 12 -51.85 -29.77 92.72
C GLN A 12 -51.19 -29.68 91.34
N VAL A 13 -50.61 -28.53 90.98
CA VAL A 13 -49.91 -28.30 89.69
C VAL A 13 -48.39 -28.51 89.81
N GLN A 14 -47.86 -28.96 90.96
CA GLN A 14 -46.50 -29.49 91.01
C GLN A 14 -46.47 -30.90 90.40
N TYR A 15 -46.38 -30.93 89.07
CA TYR A 15 -46.10 -32.09 88.24
C TYR A 15 -44.75 -32.69 88.66
N LYS A 16 -44.76 -33.56 89.67
CA LYS A 16 -43.63 -34.40 90.08
C LYS A 16 -43.42 -35.48 89.02
N GLN A 17 -42.96 -35.09 87.85
CA GLN A 17 -42.47 -36.05 86.86
C GLN A 17 -41.05 -36.43 87.29
N SER A 18 -40.93 -37.37 88.23
CA SER A 18 -39.66 -38.08 88.44
C SER A 18 -39.45 -38.97 87.22
N LEU A 19 -38.92 -38.40 86.15
CA LEU A 19 -38.43 -39.17 85.03
C LEU A 19 -37.38 -40.15 85.55
N ASP A 20 -37.60 -41.44 85.31
CA ASP A 20 -36.65 -42.47 85.67
C ASP A 20 -35.29 -42.21 84.99
N TRP A 21 -34.21 -42.56 85.69
CA TRP A 21 -32.84 -42.29 85.24
C TRP A 21 -32.51 -42.83 83.84
N TYR A 22 -33.19 -43.90 83.40
CA TYR A 22 -33.02 -44.46 82.05
C TYR A 22 -33.53 -43.51 80.95
N VAL A 23 -34.50 -42.64 81.23
CA VAL A 23 -35.00 -41.65 80.26
C VAL A 23 -33.98 -40.53 80.05
N TYR A 24 -33.31 -40.07 81.11
CA TYR A 24 -32.20 -39.13 80.98
C TYR A 24 -31.06 -39.73 80.17
N LEU A 25 -30.75 -41.01 80.36
CA LEU A 25 -29.73 -41.72 79.60
C LEU A 25 -30.13 -41.86 78.12
N LEU A 26 -31.40 -42.13 77.83
CA LEU A 26 -31.96 -42.14 76.47
C LEU A 26 -31.88 -40.75 75.81
N VAL A 27 -32.17 -39.68 76.54
CA VAL A 27 -32.05 -38.29 76.04
C VAL A 27 -30.59 -37.94 75.73
N VAL A 28 -29.65 -38.32 76.59
CA VAL A 28 -28.21 -38.11 76.34
C VAL A 28 -27.72 -38.89 75.12
N ILE A 29 -28.14 -40.16 74.96
CA ILE A 29 -27.75 -40.96 73.79
C ILE A 29 -28.39 -40.41 72.51
N SER A 30 -29.68 -40.07 72.55
CA SER A 30 -30.39 -39.55 71.37
C SER A 30 -29.90 -38.15 70.96
N SER A 31 -29.56 -37.29 71.92
CA SER A 31 -28.93 -35.99 71.64
C SER A 31 -27.49 -36.14 71.13
N GLY A 32 -26.70 -37.06 71.69
CA GLY A 32 -25.35 -37.37 71.21
C GLY A 32 -25.35 -37.94 69.78
N LEU A 33 -26.26 -38.87 69.47
CA LEU A 33 -26.46 -39.39 68.12
C LEU A 33 -26.96 -38.31 67.17
N GLY A 34 -27.93 -37.49 67.60
CA GLY A 34 -28.44 -36.36 66.80
C GLY A 34 -27.33 -35.36 66.43
N ALA A 35 -26.49 -34.97 67.41
CA ALA A 35 -25.36 -34.09 67.17
C ALA A 35 -24.31 -34.73 66.24
N PHE A 36 -24.02 -36.02 66.40
CA PHE A 36 -23.10 -36.76 65.53
C PHE A 36 -23.60 -36.82 64.07
N PHE A 37 -24.88 -37.17 63.85
CA PHE A 37 -25.45 -37.21 62.51
C PHE A 37 -25.50 -35.82 61.87
N ILE A 38 -25.89 -34.77 62.60
CA ILE A 38 -25.89 -33.38 62.09
C ILE A 38 -24.48 -32.97 61.67
N SER A 39 -23.47 -33.24 62.49
CA SER A 39 -22.07 -32.92 62.17
C SER A 39 -21.58 -33.72 60.95
N TYR A 40 -21.89 -35.01 60.87
CA TYR A 40 -21.50 -35.88 59.76
C TYR A 40 -22.14 -35.44 58.44
N PHE A 41 -23.45 -35.16 58.42
CA PHE A 41 -24.14 -34.69 57.23
C PHE A 41 -23.70 -33.29 56.81
N LYS A 42 -23.40 -32.40 57.76
CA LYS A 42 -22.85 -31.07 57.48
C LYS A 42 -21.47 -31.14 56.83
N GLU A 43 -20.58 -31.97 57.36
CA GLU A 43 -19.23 -32.18 56.81
C GLU A 43 -19.30 -32.81 55.41
N LYS A 44 -20.15 -33.83 55.23
CA LYS A 44 -20.34 -34.52 53.96
C LYS A 44 -21.00 -33.62 52.90
N GLY A 45 -21.97 -32.79 53.30
CA GLY A 45 -22.60 -31.80 52.44
C GLY A 45 -21.61 -30.70 52.01
N LYS A 46 -20.78 -30.22 52.94
CA LYS A 46 -19.70 -29.26 52.65
C LYS A 46 -18.68 -29.85 51.68
N ASN A 47 -18.24 -31.09 51.91
CA ASN A 47 -17.30 -31.77 51.00
C ASN A 47 -17.90 -32.05 49.62
N TYR A 48 -19.20 -32.30 49.53
CA TYR A 48 -19.89 -32.49 48.25
C TYR A 48 -20.01 -31.17 47.47
N ALA A 49 -20.39 -30.08 48.15
CA ALA A 49 -20.43 -28.74 47.55
C ALA A 49 -19.04 -28.29 47.07
N THR A 50 -18.00 -28.47 47.89
CA THR A 50 -16.61 -28.15 47.50
C THR A 50 -16.14 -28.98 46.30
N LYS A 51 -16.53 -30.25 46.19
CA LYS A 51 -16.21 -31.08 45.02
C LYS A 51 -16.88 -30.57 43.75
N ASP A 52 -18.14 -30.15 43.84
CA ASP A 52 -18.88 -29.63 42.70
C ASP A 52 -18.31 -28.28 42.23
N ASP A 53 -17.95 -27.40 43.17
CA ASP A 53 -17.28 -26.12 42.88
C ASP A 53 -15.89 -26.33 42.28
N PHE A 54 -15.11 -27.29 42.81
CA PHE A 54 -13.80 -27.63 42.25
C PHE A 54 -13.91 -28.17 40.82
N LYS A 55 -14.94 -28.98 40.55
CA LYS A 55 -15.21 -29.50 39.21
C LYS A 55 -15.57 -28.38 38.23
N LYS A 56 -16.43 -27.44 38.62
CA LYS A 56 -16.76 -26.26 37.81
C LYS A 56 -15.54 -25.39 37.54
N LEU A 57 -14.70 -25.15 38.56
CA LEU A 57 -13.43 -24.44 38.41
C LEU A 57 -12.49 -25.12 37.42
N GLN A 58 -12.38 -26.45 37.48
CA GLN A 58 -11.56 -27.22 36.54
C GLN A 58 -12.11 -27.18 35.11
N GLU A 59 -13.42 -27.26 34.94
CA GLU A 59 -14.11 -27.12 33.65
C GLU A 59 -13.86 -25.72 33.05
N SER A 60 -14.09 -24.65 33.82
CA SER A 60 -13.82 -23.28 33.37
C SER A 60 -12.35 -23.03 33.03
N LEU A 61 -11.41 -23.61 33.80
CA LEU A 61 -9.98 -23.53 33.50
C LEU A 61 -9.61 -24.29 32.21
N SER A 62 -10.18 -25.47 32.01
CA SER A 62 -10.00 -26.27 30.79
C SER A 62 -10.54 -25.55 29.57
N GLU A 63 -11.75 -24.98 29.65
CA GLU A 63 -12.37 -24.19 28.59
C GLU A 63 -11.54 -22.94 28.25
N SER A 64 -11.09 -22.21 29.28
CA SER A 64 -10.23 -21.03 29.10
C SER A 64 -8.89 -21.40 28.45
N THR A 65 -8.30 -22.53 28.84
CA THR A 65 -7.03 -23.01 28.26
C THR A 65 -7.21 -23.39 26.80
N LYS A 66 -8.27 -24.15 26.47
CA LYS A 66 -8.61 -24.50 25.08
C LYS A 66 -8.83 -23.27 24.21
N LEU A 67 -9.53 -22.26 24.74
CA LEU A 67 -9.74 -21.00 24.03
C LEU A 67 -8.43 -20.27 23.75
N VAL A 68 -7.55 -20.15 24.76
CA VAL A 68 -6.24 -19.51 24.58
C VAL A 68 -5.36 -20.29 23.58
N GLU A 69 -5.38 -21.62 23.63
CA GLU A 69 -4.65 -22.46 22.68
C GLU A 69 -5.20 -22.32 21.25
N SER A 70 -6.52 -22.27 21.09
CA SER A 70 -7.18 -21.99 19.81
C SER A 70 -6.76 -20.62 19.26
N ILE A 71 -6.83 -19.56 20.07
CA ILE A 71 -6.41 -18.22 19.67
C ILE A 71 -4.92 -18.20 19.28
N LYS A 72 -4.06 -18.84 20.08
CA LYS A 72 -2.63 -18.94 19.77
C LYS A 72 -2.37 -19.71 18.48
N SER A 73 -3.11 -20.79 18.24
CA SER A 73 -2.99 -21.57 17.01
C SER A 73 -3.41 -20.75 15.79
N GLU A 74 -4.58 -20.13 15.83
CA GLU A 74 -5.07 -19.26 14.76
C GLU A 74 -4.12 -18.08 14.50
N PHE A 75 -3.60 -17.46 15.56
CA PHE A 75 -2.66 -16.35 15.44
C PHE A 75 -1.32 -16.81 14.86
N SER A 76 -0.82 -17.97 15.28
CA SER A 76 0.43 -18.55 14.76
C SER A 76 0.28 -18.93 13.29
N GLU A 77 -0.84 -19.53 12.90
CA GLU A 77 -1.13 -19.88 11.51
C GLU A 77 -1.23 -18.63 10.62
N LYS A 78 -2.01 -17.62 11.03
CA LYS A 78 -2.11 -16.34 10.30
C LYS A 78 -0.76 -15.64 10.18
N THR A 79 0.04 -15.62 11.25
CA THR A 79 1.38 -15.01 11.25
C THR A 79 2.33 -15.76 10.33
N TRP A 80 2.30 -17.10 10.37
CA TRP A 80 3.13 -17.93 9.51
C TRP A 80 2.78 -17.74 8.03
N ILE A 81 1.49 -17.72 7.68
CA ILE A 81 1.05 -17.43 6.31
C ILE A 81 1.54 -16.04 5.87
N LYS A 82 1.38 -15.01 6.70
CA LYS A 82 1.90 -13.66 6.39
C LYS A 82 3.41 -13.66 6.14
N GLN A 83 4.19 -14.37 6.95
CA GLN A 83 5.65 -14.49 6.77
C GLN A 83 6.04 -15.18 5.46
N GLN A 84 5.23 -16.13 4.97
CA GLN A 84 5.48 -16.79 3.68
C GLN A 84 5.11 -15.90 2.49
N LEU A 85 4.06 -15.08 2.61
CA LEU A 85 3.59 -14.21 1.53
C LEU A 85 4.41 -12.91 1.43
N PHE A 86 4.95 -12.42 2.55
CA PHE A 86 5.66 -11.15 2.61
C PHE A 86 6.84 -11.05 1.62
N PRO A 87 7.75 -12.04 1.49
CA PRO A 87 8.85 -11.96 0.52
C PRO A 87 8.37 -11.83 -0.92
N THR A 88 7.29 -12.51 -1.28
CA THR A 88 6.70 -12.44 -2.62
C THR A 88 6.11 -11.06 -2.90
N LYS A 89 5.36 -10.51 -1.96
CA LYS A 89 4.82 -9.14 -2.08
C LYS A 89 5.92 -8.09 -2.16
N GLN A 90 6.96 -8.24 -1.33
CA GLN A 90 8.13 -7.37 -1.33
C GLN A 90 8.87 -7.42 -2.66
N GLU A 91 9.06 -8.62 -3.22
CA GLU A 91 9.75 -8.76 -4.51
C GLU A 91 8.95 -8.13 -5.65
N ILE A 92 7.63 -8.36 -5.69
CA ILE A 92 6.73 -7.78 -6.71
C ILE A 92 6.77 -6.26 -6.63
N THR A 93 6.56 -5.68 -5.45
CA THR A 93 6.60 -4.22 -5.26
C THR A 93 7.96 -3.64 -5.61
N ARG A 94 9.06 -4.23 -5.14
CA ARG A 94 10.44 -3.82 -5.45
C ARG A 94 10.73 -3.81 -6.95
N LEU A 95 10.38 -4.90 -7.65
CA LEU A 95 10.59 -5.00 -9.10
C LEU A 95 9.72 -4.02 -9.87
N THR A 96 8.46 -3.83 -9.45
CA THR A 96 7.54 -2.88 -10.10
C THR A 96 8.06 -1.45 -9.94
N THR A 97 8.48 -1.05 -8.74
CA THR A 97 9.10 0.26 -8.48
C THR A 97 10.32 0.47 -9.37
N LYS A 98 11.19 -0.54 -9.48
CA LYS A 98 12.38 -0.48 -10.34
C LYS A 98 12.01 -0.25 -11.80
N VAL A 99 11.04 -0.99 -12.32
CA VAL A 99 10.56 -0.85 -13.71
C VAL A 99 10.02 0.54 -13.99
N ILE A 100 9.17 1.08 -13.11
CA ILE A 100 8.61 2.41 -13.29
C ILE A 100 9.72 3.47 -13.25
N TYR A 101 10.66 3.36 -12.33
CA TYR A 101 11.79 4.28 -12.22
C TYR A 101 12.69 4.27 -13.47
N GLU A 102 13.09 3.09 -13.94
CA GLU A 102 13.92 2.97 -15.15
C GLU A 102 13.18 3.50 -16.39
N PHE A 103 11.88 3.28 -16.48
CA PHE A 103 11.06 3.85 -17.55
C PHE A 103 10.94 5.36 -17.46
N GLN A 104 10.79 5.92 -16.26
CA GLN A 104 10.81 7.36 -16.02
C GLN A 104 12.13 7.97 -16.51
N GLU A 105 13.28 7.39 -16.16
CA GLU A 105 14.60 7.86 -16.61
C GLU A 105 14.72 7.84 -18.14
N LEU A 106 14.30 6.75 -18.78
CA LEU A 106 14.28 6.64 -20.23
C LEU A 106 13.41 7.73 -20.88
N MET A 107 12.19 7.92 -20.36
CA MET A 107 11.26 8.91 -20.91
C MET A 107 11.74 10.34 -20.69
N GLN A 108 12.33 10.67 -19.53
CA GLN A 108 12.97 11.97 -19.30
C GLN A 108 14.07 12.24 -20.31
N SER A 109 14.94 11.26 -20.59
CA SER A 109 16.01 11.40 -21.57
C SER A 109 15.46 11.66 -22.99
N ARG A 110 14.39 10.95 -23.36
CA ARG A 110 13.71 11.12 -24.65
C ARG A 110 13.04 12.50 -24.80
N VAL A 111 12.32 12.95 -23.78
CA VAL A 111 11.69 14.28 -23.74
C VAL A 111 12.76 15.37 -23.89
N GLN A 112 13.86 15.28 -23.13
CA GLN A 112 14.96 16.26 -23.24
C GLN A 112 15.58 16.29 -24.63
N LYS A 113 15.76 15.13 -25.25
CA LYS A 113 16.25 15.02 -26.63
C LYS A 113 15.30 15.71 -27.61
N GLN A 114 13.99 15.47 -27.49
CA GLN A 114 12.98 16.09 -28.36
C GLN A 114 12.91 17.61 -28.18
N ILE A 115 12.91 18.10 -26.94
CA ILE A 115 12.93 19.53 -26.64
C ILE A 115 14.19 20.19 -27.23
N ALA A 116 15.36 19.57 -27.04
CA ALA A 116 16.61 20.10 -27.60
C ALA A 116 16.56 20.16 -29.14
N TYR A 117 16.05 19.11 -29.78
CA TYR A 117 15.87 19.09 -31.23
C TYR A 117 14.90 20.18 -31.70
N HIS A 118 13.76 20.31 -31.03
CA HIS A 118 12.75 21.31 -31.37
C HIS A 118 13.29 22.74 -31.25
N TYR A 119 13.99 23.02 -30.15
CA TYR A 119 14.62 24.30 -29.91
C TYR A 119 15.64 24.66 -30.99
N ILE A 120 16.47 23.70 -31.40
CA ILE A 120 17.51 23.90 -32.43
C ILE A 120 16.89 24.15 -33.81
N GLU A 121 15.88 23.37 -34.19
CA GLU A 121 15.36 23.35 -35.56
C GLU A 121 14.19 24.32 -35.81
N TYR A 122 13.38 24.63 -34.79
CA TYR A 122 12.11 25.35 -34.98
C TYR A 122 11.98 26.64 -34.16
N GLU A 123 12.28 26.61 -32.86
CA GLU A 123 12.18 27.85 -32.06
C GLU A 123 13.35 28.79 -32.34
N HIS A 124 14.48 28.21 -32.78
CA HIS A 124 15.77 28.85 -32.91
C HIS A 124 16.20 29.53 -31.58
N CYS A 125 17.41 30.05 -31.49
CA CYS A 125 17.78 30.94 -30.39
C CYS A 125 17.06 32.31 -30.48
N GLY A 126 15.75 32.36 -30.78
CA GLY A 126 14.96 33.58 -30.93
C GLY A 126 15.00 34.22 -32.33
N LEU A 127 15.14 33.45 -33.42
CA LEU A 127 15.27 33.97 -34.79
C LEU A 127 13.97 34.45 -35.45
N SER A 128 13.02 34.96 -34.67
CA SER A 128 11.84 35.69 -35.20
C SER A 128 12.12 37.18 -35.45
N GLY A 129 13.37 37.63 -35.28
CA GLY A 129 13.75 39.05 -35.27
C GLY A 129 14.45 39.59 -36.53
N GLY A 130 14.71 38.76 -37.54
CA GLY A 130 15.30 39.18 -38.81
C GLY A 130 14.28 39.96 -39.65
N GLY A 131 14.06 41.21 -39.30
CA GLY A 131 13.08 42.07 -39.93
C GLY A 131 13.27 43.49 -39.44
N TYR A 132 14.28 44.18 -39.96
CA TYR A 132 14.34 45.63 -39.79
C TYR A 132 13.15 46.21 -40.56
N ASN A 133 12.14 46.68 -39.83
CA ASN A 133 10.99 47.36 -40.42
C ASN A 133 11.43 48.72 -40.96
N ILE A 134 11.94 48.74 -42.19
CA ILE A 134 12.33 49.96 -42.89
C ILE A 134 11.11 50.47 -43.66
N PRO A 135 10.71 51.74 -43.48
CA PRO A 135 9.68 52.36 -44.31
C PRO A 135 10.04 52.25 -45.80
N TYR A 136 9.06 51.95 -46.66
CA TYR A 136 9.26 51.82 -48.11
C TYR A 136 9.87 53.08 -48.77
N ASN A 137 9.72 54.24 -48.12
CA ASN A 137 10.22 55.54 -48.57
C ASN A 137 11.51 55.98 -47.87
N ALA A 138 12.21 55.09 -47.16
CA ALA A 138 13.49 55.41 -46.55
C ALA A 138 14.56 55.68 -47.61
N ASP A 139 15.58 56.46 -47.24
CA ASP A 139 16.77 56.64 -48.09
C ASP A 139 17.38 55.26 -48.42
N PRO A 140 17.75 54.99 -49.68
CA PRO A 140 18.39 53.73 -50.08
C PRO A 140 19.55 53.29 -49.17
N LYS A 141 20.29 54.23 -48.58
CA LYS A 141 21.37 53.92 -47.62
C LYS A 141 20.89 53.22 -46.36
N TYR A 142 19.67 53.50 -45.89
CA TYR A 142 19.08 52.79 -44.75
C TYR A 142 18.67 51.36 -45.13
N HIS A 143 18.23 51.15 -46.37
CA HIS A 143 17.97 49.81 -46.89
C HIS A 143 19.24 48.97 -46.95
N GLU A 144 20.34 49.52 -47.50
CA GLU A 144 21.63 48.84 -47.56
C GLU A 144 22.19 48.50 -46.17
N GLU A 145 22.11 49.43 -45.21
CA GLU A 145 22.61 49.21 -43.86
C GLU A 145 21.80 48.17 -43.08
N ALA A 146 20.48 48.16 -43.24
CA ALA A 146 19.63 47.15 -42.61
C ALA A 146 19.84 45.76 -43.21
N GLU A 147 20.02 45.66 -44.53
CA GLU A 147 20.38 44.40 -45.18
C GLU A 147 21.73 43.89 -44.66
N ARG A 148 22.72 44.78 -44.47
CA ARG A 148 24.00 44.42 -43.85
C ARG A 148 23.83 43.88 -42.43
N LEU A 149 23.08 44.59 -41.58
CA LEU A 149 22.84 44.17 -40.19
C LEU A 149 22.04 42.87 -40.10
N GLU A 150 21.09 42.67 -41.01
CA GLU A 150 20.33 41.43 -41.12
C GLU A 150 21.24 40.26 -41.52
N ASN A 151 22.11 40.44 -42.51
CA ASN A 151 23.10 39.44 -42.91
C ASN A 151 24.07 39.11 -41.77
N GLU A 152 24.60 40.11 -41.05
CA GLU A 152 25.46 39.90 -39.89
C GLU A 152 24.76 39.12 -38.78
N TYR A 153 23.49 39.43 -38.51
CA TYR A 153 22.65 38.70 -37.57
C TYR A 153 22.46 37.24 -37.99
N TRP A 154 22.09 36.98 -39.26
CA TRP A 154 21.90 35.64 -39.78
C TRP A 154 23.18 34.81 -39.80
N GLU A 155 24.34 35.41 -40.11
CA GLU A 155 25.63 34.73 -40.00
C GLU A 155 25.97 34.33 -38.57
N SER A 156 25.73 35.22 -37.59
CA SER A 156 25.95 34.93 -36.18
C SER A 156 25.04 33.80 -35.69
N ALA A 157 23.75 33.90 -36.02
CA ALA A 157 22.76 32.91 -35.61
C ALA A 157 23.00 31.53 -36.23
N THR A 158 23.43 31.48 -37.50
CA THR A 158 23.81 30.23 -38.17
C THR A 158 24.94 29.53 -37.42
N LYS A 159 25.98 30.28 -37.00
CA LYS A 159 27.09 29.73 -36.21
C LYS A 159 26.64 29.19 -34.86
N GLU A 160 25.74 29.88 -34.18
CA GLU A 160 25.20 29.43 -32.88
C GLU A 160 24.38 28.13 -33.04
N ILE A 161 23.51 28.06 -34.05
CA ILE A 161 22.74 26.85 -34.37
C ILE A 161 23.68 25.68 -34.68
N GLU A 162 24.74 25.90 -35.45
CA GLU A 162 25.68 24.85 -35.80
C GLU A 162 26.42 24.31 -34.56
N LEU A 163 26.81 25.19 -33.63
CA LEU A 163 27.38 24.80 -32.34
C LEU A 163 26.39 23.99 -31.47
N GLU A 164 25.12 24.38 -31.41
CA GLU A 164 24.09 23.63 -30.68
C GLU A 164 23.78 22.28 -31.34
N ARG A 165 23.76 22.22 -32.68
CA ARG A 165 23.67 20.96 -33.43
C ARG A 165 24.84 20.03 -33.12
N GLU A 166 26.07 20.55 -33.04
CA GLU A 166 27.24 19.77 -32.64
C GLU A 166 27.10 19.21 -31.22
N ARG A 167 26.66 20.04 -30.26
CA ARG A 167 26.41 19.62 -28.86
C ARG A 167 25.33 18.54 -28.80
N TYR A 168 24.22 18.74 -29.51
CA TYR A 168 23.14 17.77 -29.63
C TYR A 168 23.63 16.45 -30.23
N ASN A 169 24.37 16.52 -31.34
CA ASN A 169 24.89 15.34 -32.02
C ASN A 169 25.85 14.54 -31.13
N LYS A 170 26.75 15.23 -30.43
CA LYS A 170 27.68 14.60 -29.49
C LYS A 170 26.95 13.88 -28.34
N LYS A 171 25.88 14.48 -27.82
CA LYS A 171 25.12 13.93 -26.68
C LYS A 171 24.15 12.81 -27.08
N TYR A 172 23.33 13.04 -28.09
CA TYR A 172 22.16 12.20 -28.40
C TYR A 172 22.30 11.37 -29.68
N MET A 173 23.23 11.73 -30.57
CA MET A 173 23.45 11.01 -31.83
C MET A 173 24.67 10.08 -31.80
N SER A 174 25.44 10.09 -30.70
CA SER A 174 26.55 9.17 -30.49
C SER A 174 26.08 7.70 -30.49
N GLY A 175 26.91 6.80 -31.00
CA GLY A 175 26.62 5.37 -30.99
C GLY A 175 26.47 4.83 -29.56
N GLU A 176 27.27 5.34 -28.62
CA GLU A 176 27.19 4.99 -27.20
C GLU A 176 25.81 5.34 -26.60
N TYR A 177 25.29 6.54 -26.85
CA TYR A 177 23.97 6.94 -26.37
C TYR A 177 22.87 6.04 -26.95
N LYS A 178 22.90 5.79 -28.27
CA LYS A 178 21.89 4.97 -28.95
C LYS A 178 21.88 3.53 -28.43
N GLU A 179 23.06 2.93 -28.24
CA GLU A 179 23.17 1.58 -27.69
C GLU A 179 22.76 1.53 -26.22
N LYS A 180 23.11 2.54 -25.41
CA LYS A 180 22.65 2.65 -24.02
C LYS A 180 21.13 2.74 -23.95
N GLU A 181 20.51 3.62 -24.75
CA GLU A 181 19.06 3.79 -24.81
C GLU A 181 18.35 2.49 -25.22
N LYS A 182 18.85 1.84 -26.28
CA LYS A 182 18.32 0.56 -26.79
C LYS A 182 18.45 -0.56 -25.76
N SER A 183 19.61 -0.66 -25.10
CA SER A 183 19.86 -1.65 -24.05
C SER A 183 18.93 -1.43 -22.85
N LEU A 184 18.78 -0.19 -22.40
CA LEU A 184 17.87 0.18 -21.33
C LEU A 184 16.41 -0.16 -21.68
N SER A 185 15.96 0.22 -22.89
CA SER A 185 14.62 -0.11 -23.39
C SER A 185 14.36 -1.63 -23.40
N LYS A 186 15.34 -2.44 -23.83
CA LYS A 186 15.23 -3.90 -23.82
C LYS A 186 15.19 -4.46 -22.39
N SER A 187 16.01 -3.93 -21.49
CA SER A 187 16.03 -4.31 -20.07
C SER A 187 14.69 -4.03 -19.40
N ILE A 188 14.10 -2.86 -19.68
CA ILE A 188 12.78 -2.48 -19.16
C ILE A 188 11.71 -3.42 -19.68
N LEU A 189 11.70 -3.73 -20.98
CA LEU A 189 10.74 -4.68 -21.57
C LEU A 189 10.78 -6.06 -20.89
N ILE A 190 11.98 -6.61 -20.70
CA ILE A 190 12.16 -7.90 -20.00
C ILE A 190 11.63 -7.81 -18.56
N SER A 191 11.91 -6.70 -17.89
CA SER A 191 11.50 -6.48 -16.50
C SER A 191 9.99 -6.28 -16.37
N ILE A 192 9.34 -5.60 -17.32
CA ILE A 192 7.88 -5.51 -17.42
C ILE A 192 7.27 -6.92 -17.55
N ASP A 193 7.78 -7.74 -18.45
CA ASP A 193 7.26 -9.10 -18.65
C ASP A 193 7.42 -9.96 -17.38
N ALA A 194 8.56 -9.84 -16.68
CA ALA A 194 8.76 -10.52 -15.42
C ALA A 194 7.75 -10.08 -14.35
N VAL A 195 7.53 -8.77 -14.20
CA VAL A 195 6.56 -8.22 -13.23
C VAL A 195 5.14 -8.63 -13.58
N LEU A 196 4.73 -8.54 -14.84
CA LEU A 196 3.39 -8.96 -15.30
C LEU A 196 3.14 -10.44 -15.00
N ASN A 197 4.13 -11.30 -15.24
CA ASN A 197 4.03 -12.72 -14.91
C ASN A 197 3.90 -12.94 -13.40
N LEU A 198 4.72 -12.24 -12.59
CA LEU A 198 4.63 -12.34 -11.13
C LEU A 198 3.28 -11.87 -10.59
N ILE A 199 2.76 -10.74 -11.07
CA ILE A 199 1.42 -10.25 -10.69
C ILE A 199 0.37 -11.28 -11.08
N SER A 200 0.46 -11.85 -12.30
CA SER A 200 -0.51 -12.82 -12.81
C SER A 200 -0.57 -14.10 -11.96
N ILE A 201 0.59 -14.64 -11.58
CA ILE A 201 0.69 -15.84 -10.74
C ILE A 201 0.20 -15.57 -9.32
N ASN A 202 0.41 -14.37 -8.81
CA ASN A 202 0.17 -14.01 -7.40
C ASN A 202 -1.09 -13.17 -7.18
N LYS A 203 -2.02 -13.09 -8.14
CA LYS A 203 -3.24 -12.26 -8.02
C LYS A 203 -4.01 -12.49 -6.73
N ALA A 204 -4.07 -13.73 -6.23
CA ALA A 204 -4.83 -14.08 -5.03
C ALA A 204 -4.29 -13.45 -3.74
N ILE A 205 -3.02 -13.01 -3.72
CA ILE A 205 -2.37 -12.45 -2.53
C ILE A 205 -2.11 -10.95 -2.64
N LEU A 206 -2.37 -10.34 -3.80
CA LEU A 206 -2.13 -8.92 -4.07
C LEU A 206 -3.41 -8.12 -3.91
N SER A 207 -3.26 -6.85 -3.57
CA SER A 207 -4.33 -5.86 -3.60
C SER A 207 -4.80 -5.59 -5.03
N GLU A 208 -6.06 -5.15 -5.16
CA GLU A 208 -6.63 -4.74 -6.44
C GLU A 208 -5.81 -3.62 -7.10
N GLY A 209 -5.27 -2.69 -6.31
CA GLY A 209 -4.41 -1.62 -6.80
C GLY A 209 -3.14 -2.15 -7.48
N THR A 210 -2.44 -3.11 -6.86
CA THR A 210 -1.27 -3.76 -7.46
C THR A 210 -1.63 -4.55 -8.72
N ILE A 211 -2.78 -5.22 -8.73
CA ILE A 211 -3.25 -5.94 -9.93
C ILE A 211 -3.53 -4.96 -11.07
N ASN A 212 -4.13 -3.80 -10.78
CA ASN A 212 -4.46 -2.78 -11.77
C ASN A 212 -3.22 -2.13 -12.42
N LEU A 213 -2.05 -2.15 -11.75
CA LEU A 213 -0.78 -1.73 -12.37
C LEU A 213 -0.44 -2.53 -13.62
N SER A 214 -0.95 -3.76 -13.76
CA SER A 214 -0.77 -4.57 -14.98
C SER A 214 -1.25 -3.84 -16.24
N VAL A 215 -2.31 -3.03 -16.13
CA VAL A 215 -2.84 -2.25 -17.26
C VAL A 215 -1.83 -1.19 -17.69
N PHE A 216 -1.29 -0.46 -16.72
CA PHE A 216 -0.26 0.55 -16.97
C PHE A 216 1.03 -0.06 -17.53
N LEU A 217 1.51 -1.16 -16.94
CA LEU A 217 2.71 -1.87 -17.41
C LEU A 217 2.56 -2.42 -18.84
N ASN A 218 1.38 -2.93 -19.20
CA ASN A 218 1.11 -3.35 -20.58
C ASN A 218 1.13 -2.15 -21.55
N ARG A 219 0.55 -1.01 -21.16
CA ARG A 219 0.62 0.21 -21.97
C ARG A 219 2.07 0.70 -22.13
N MET A 220 2.89 0.65 -21.07
CA MET A 220 4.32 0.95 -21.15
C MET A 220 5.03 0.03 -22.16
N LYS A 221 4.74 -1.27 -22.10
CA LYS A 221 5.27 -2.25 -23.05
C LYS A 221 4.91 -1.89 -24.49
N THR A 222 3.64 -1.59 -24.76
CA THR A 222 3.18 -1.12 -26.08
C THR A 222 3.95 0.12 -26.53
N ILE A 223 4.12 1.13 -25.67
CA ILE A 223 4.88 2.35 -26.00
C ILE A 223 6.35 2.03 -26.34
N LEU A 224 6.97 1.09 -25.63
CA LEU A 224 8.36 0.69 -25.89
C LEU A 224 8.53 -0.15 -27.16
N THR A 225 7.54 -1.00 -27.50
CA THR A 225 7.60 -1.89 -28.67
C THR A 225 7.17 -1.19 -29.95
N ASP A 226 6.05 -0.46 -29.91
CA ASP A 226 5.44 0.12 -31.11
C ASP A 226 6.10 1.45 -31.50
N ASN A 227 7.02 1.94 -30.67
CA ASN A 227 7.76 3.19 -30.84
C ASN A 227 6.89 4.33 -31.40
N PRO A 228 5.72 4.65 -30.80
CA PRO A 228 4.78 5.59 -31.39
C PRO A 228 5.30 7.03 -31.44
N MET A 229 6.46 7.32 -30.82
CA MET A 229 7.06 8.65 -30.76
C MET A 229 8.24 8.86 -31.72
N MET A 230 8.65 7.82 -32.45
CA MET A 230 9.66 7.90 -33.53
C MET A 230 9.44 6.94 -34.70
N GLY A 231 8.41 6.10 -34.67
CA GLY A 231 8.08 5.14 -35.73
C GLY A 231 7.02 5.67 -36.69
N ASP A 232 7.16 5.31 -37.96
CA ASP A 232 6.38 5.69 -39.15
C ASP A 232 4.86 5.40 -39.13
N THR A 233 4.25 5.22 -37.96
CA THR A 233 2.80 5.03 -37.84
C THR A 233 2.13 6.39 -37.76
N TYR A 234 2.15 7.10 -38.89
CA TYR A 234 1.48 8.39 -39.07
C TYR A 234 -0.02 8.25 -38.75
N LYS A 235 -0.46 8.82 -37.63
CA LYS A 235 -1.88 9.16 -37.49
C LYS A 235 -2.23 10.12 -38.64
N TYR A 236 -3.33 9.90 -39.33
CA TYR A 236 -3.80 10.78 -40.42
C TYR A 236 -3.86 12.25 -40.00
N GLU A 237 -4.24 12.51 -38.74
CA GLU A 237 -4.29 13.85 -38.12
C GLU A 237 -2.92 14.56 -38.08
N LEU A 238 -1.81 13.82 -38.08
CA LEU A 238 -0.45 14.39 -38.06
C LEU A 238 0.08 14.69 -39.48
N GLN A 239 -0.65 14.35 -40.55
CA GLN A 239 -0.19 14.64 -41.92
C GLN A 239 -0.42 16.09 -42.34
N GLU A 240 -1.38 16.78 -41.71
CA GLU A 240 -1.72 18.17 -42.00
C GLU A 240 -0.92 19.19 -41.17
N MET A 241 -0.27 18.75 -40.09
CA MET A 241 0.52 19.60 -39.21
C MET A 241 1.90 19.90 -39.80
N SER A 242 2.39 21.13 -39.61
CA SER A 242 3.77 21.48 -39.98
C SER A 242 4.80 20.78 -39.08
N SER A 243 6.06 20.78 -39.49
CA SER A 243 7.11 20.01 -38.79
C SER A 243 7.39 20.50 -37.36
N ASP A 244 7.25 21.81 -37.12
CA ASP A 244 7.29 22.45 -35.81
C ASP A 244 6.09 22.04 -34.95
N GLU A 245 4.86 22.17 -35.45
CA GLU A 245 3.62 21.78 -34.76
C GLU A 245 3.64 20.31 -34.35
N ARG A 246 4.12 19.43 -35.24
CA ARG A 246 4.28 17.99 -34.92
C ARG A 246 5.30 17.78 -33.81
N SER A 247 6.41 18.51 -33.85
CA SER A 247 7.44 18.41 -32.82
C SER A 247 6.93 18.88 -31.45
N GLU A 248 6.17 19.97 -31.40
CA GLU A 248 5.50 20.44 -30.17
C GLU A 248 4.50 19.41 -29.64
N TYR A 249 3.67 18.84 -30.53
CA TYR A 249 2.72 17.80 -30.17
C TYR A 249 3.42 16.59 -29.53
N TYR A 250 4.52 16.10 -30.10
CA TYR A 250 5.26 14.97 -29.53
C TYR A 250 5.87 15.32 -28.17
N ILE A 251 6.35 16.54 -27.98
CA ILE A 251 6.88 17.00 -26.68
C ILE A 251 5.75 17.03 -25.64
N ASP A 252 4.59 17.57 -25.98
CA ASP A 252 3.44 17.66 -25.07
C ASP A 252 2.92 16.26 -24.68
N GLU A 253 2.74 15.37 -25.64
CA GLU A 253 2.34 13.98 -25.37
C GLU A 253 3.38 13.24 -24.50
N SER A 254 4.68 13.49 -24.74
CA SER A 254 5.74 12.88 -23.93
C SER A 254 5.76 13.44 -22.50
N LYS A 255 5.46 14.73 -22.32
CA LYS A 255 5.32 15.37 -21.00
C LYS A 255 4.10 14.84 -20.26
N LYS A 256 2.96 14.65 -20.92
CA LYS A 256 1.76 14.02 -20.34
C LYS A 256 2.06 12.61 -19.85
N LEU A 257 2.71 11.81 -20.68
CA LEU A 257 3.13 10.46 -20.29
C LEU A 257 4.10 10.49 -19.10
N LEU A 258 5.06 11.42 -19.09
CA LEU A 258 5.99 11.57 -17.96
C LEU A 258 5.25 11.95 -16.66
N SER A 259 4.25 12.82 -16.73
CA SER A 259 3.40 13.15 -15.59
C SER A 259 2.67 11.91 -15.07
N GLU A 260 2.06 11.12 -15.96
CA GLU A 260 1.38 9.87 -15.61
C GLU A 260 2.35 8.87 -14.94
N ILE A 261 3.59 8.75 -15.45
CA ILE A 261 4.63 7.90 -14.84
C ILE A 261 4.95 8.36 -13.41
N ASN A 262 5.08 9.68 -13.18
CA ASN A 262 5.33 10.22 -11.84
C ASN A 262 4.17 9.96 -10.87
N ASP A 263 2.93 10.04 -11.37
CA ASP A 263 1.73 9.71 -10.60
C ASP A 263 1.73 8.23 -10.23
N GLN A 264 2.07 7.34 -11.18
CA GLN A 264 2.17 5.90 -10.92
C GLN A 264 3.33 5.56 -9.98
N TYR A 265 4.44 6.29 -10.03
CA TYR A 265 5.54 6.12 -9.08
C TYR A 265 5.07 6.44 -7.65
N THR A 266 4.32 7.52 -7.48
CA THR A 266 3.71 7.91 -6.19
C THR A 266 2.68 6.87 -5.72
N ASN A 267 1.84 6.40 -6.65
CA ASN A 267 0.87 5.33 -6.39
C ASN A 267 1.55 4.04 -5.91
N ILE A 268 2.64 3.63 -6.54
CA ILE A 268 3.42 2.44 -6.13
C ILE A 268 3.95 2.57 -4.72
N ILE A 269 4.40 3.76 -4.29
CA ILE A 269 4.87 3.97 -2.92
C ILE A 269 3.73 3.70 -1.94
N GLN A 270 2.51 4.16 -2.25
CA GLN A 270 1.34 3.88 -1.41
C GLN A 270 0.97 2.40 -1.43
N LEU A 271 0.90 1.78 -2.62
CA LEU A 271 0.63 0.35 -2.75
C LEU A 271 1.68 -0.50 -2.03
N THR A 272 2.95 -0.09 -2.03
CA THR A 272 4.00 -0.80 -1.29
C THR A 272 3.75 -0.77 0.21
N LYS A 273 3.27 0.36 0.75
CA LYS A 273 2.88 0.45 2.16
C LYS A 273 1.71 -0.47 2.46
N ASP A 274 0.69 -0.43 1.61
CA ASP A 274 -0.53 -1.22 1.77
C ASP A 274 -0.25 -2.73 1.66
N GLU A 275 0.60 -3.16 0.72
CA GLU A 275 0.96 -4.57 0.53
C GLU A 275 1.80 -5.14 1.67
N LEU A 276 2.66 -4.30 2.27
CA LEU A 276 3.62 -4.70 3.29
C LEU A 276 3.14 -4.42 4.72
N ASP A 277 1.87 -3.99 4.89
CA ASP A 277 1.30 -3.56 6.17
C ASP A 277 2.19 -2.51 6.90
N LEU A 278 2.85 -1.62 6.14
CA LEU A 278 3.71 -0.56 6.67
C LEU A 278 2.87 0.70 6.97
N THR A 279 2.32 0.77 8.18
CA THR A 279 1.70 2.00 8.73
C THR A 279 2.70 3.13 8.90
#